data_AF-A0A7K3HH31-F1
#
_entry.id   AF-A0A7K3HH31-F1
#
_cell.length_a   1.000
_cell.length_b   1.000
_cell.length_c   1.000
_cell.angle_alpha   90.00
_cell.angle_beta   90.00
_cell.angle_gamma   90.00
#
_symmetry.space_group_name_H-M   'P 1'
#
loop_
_entity.id
_entity.type
_entity.pdbx_description
1 polymer ?
#
loop_
_entity_poly.entity_id
_entity_poly.type
_entity_poly.pdbx_seq_one_letter_code
_entity_poly.pdbx_strand_id
1 'polypeptide(L)'
;MALFLHRVGRLAFRKRWYVALIWAAVLAFAGLSALKAPAASDKGFSMPGIESQTAFDLMEQRFPGTAADGATARIVFVAPSGEQITDPGNKQAVEKTVAFLADGPQVVSASDPFRSKTLSRDGGTAYATVTYTVGAKELTDAAKSRLEEAVHSAQAAGLTVEVGGKALDA
;
A
#
# COMPACT_ATOMS: atom_id res chain seq x y z
N MET A 1 -38.38 3.53 37.76
CA MET A 1 -37.47 2.72 36.93
C MET A 1 -37.77 1.22 36.97
N ALA A 2 -37.72 0.53 38.12
CA ALA A 2 -37.81 -0.94 38.20
C ALA A 2 -39.07 -1.57 37.57
N LEU A 3 -40.24 -0.93 37.73
CA LEU A 3 -41.51 -1.42 37.15
C LEU A 3 -41.54 -1.37 35.61
N PHE A 4 -40.79 -0.45 35.00
CA PHE A 4 -40.72 -0.32 33.54
C PHE A 4 -39.88 -1.44 32.93
N LEU A 5 -38.68 -1.69 33.47
CA LEU A 5 -37.82 -2.81 33.04
C LEU A 5 -38.51 -4.17 33.26
N HIS A 6 -39.27 -4.32 34.37
CA HIS A 6 -40.03 -5.54 34.62
C HIS A 6 -41.13 -5.79 33.58
N ARG A 7 -41.83 -4.74 33.13
CA ARG A 7 -42.84 -4.85 32.06
C ARG A 7 -42.19 -5.19 30.72
N VAL A 8 -41.07 -4.56 30.38
CA VAL A 8 -40.32 -4.82 29.14
C VAL A 8 -39.77 -6.25 29.11
N GLY A 9 -39.14 -6.71 30.20
CA GLY A 9 -38.63 -8.07 30.32
C GLY A 9 -39.74 -9.12 30.25
N ARG A 10 -40.89 -8.87 30.90
CA ARG A 10 -42.04 -9.78 30.85
C ARG A 10 -42.68 -9.85 29.45
N LEU A 11 -42.76 -8.72 28.74
CA LEU A 11 -43.23 -8.67 27.34
C LEU A 11 -42.27 -9.40 26.41
N ALA A 12 -40.96 -9.19 26.60
CA ALA A 12 -39.93 -9.86 25.81
C ALA A 12 -39.98 -11.39 25.99
N PHE A 13 -40.19 -11.87 27.21
CA PHE A 13 -40.30 -13.30 27.48
C PHE A 13 -41.61 -13.91 26.91
N ARG A 14 -42.73 -13.21 27.08
CA ARG A 14 -44.04 -13.69 26.60
C ARG A 14 -44.14 -13.72 25.07
N LYS A 15 -43.41 -12.84 24.36
CA LYS A 15 -43.31 -12.80 22.89
C LYS A 15 -41.89 -13.15 22.40
N ARG A 16 -41.21 -14.08 23.08
CA ARG A 16 -39.80 -14.45 22.80
C ARG A 16 -39.50 -14.72 21.32
N TRP A 17 -40.42 -15.34 20.59
CA TRP A 17 -40.22 -15.64 19.16
C TRP A 17 -40.25 -14.39 18.27
N TYR A 18 -41.15 -13.43 18.55
CA TYR A 18 -41.19 -12.17 17.83
C TYR A 18 -39.97 -11.31 18.13
N VAL A 19 -39.53 -11.28 19.39
CA VAL A 19 -38.31 -10.55 19.78
C VAL A 19 -37.08 -11.15 19.11
N ALA A 20 -36.98 -12.49 19.05
CA ALA A 20 -35.90 -13.18 18.35
C ALA A 20 -35.93 -12.90 16.84
N LEU A 21 -37.10 -12.94 16.20
CA LEU A 21 -37.23 -12.63 14.77
C LEU A 21 -36.88 -11.18 14.45
N ILE A 22 -37.30 -10.23 15.28
CA ILE A 22 -36.93 -8.81 15.11
C ILE A 22 -35.41 -8.64 15.21
N TRP A 23 -34.77 -9.25 16.21
CA TRP A 23 -33.32 -9.18 16.34
C TRP A 23 -32.60 -9.87 15.18
N ALA A 24 -33.08 -11.02 14.74
CA ALA A 24 -32.53 -11.69 13.56
C ALA A 24 -32.65 -10.82 12.31
N ALA A 25 -33.79 -10.15 12.11
CA ALA A 25 -34.00 -9.22 11.00
C ALA A 25 -33.08 -7.99 11.09
N VAL A 26 -32.92 -7.40 12.29
CA VAL A 26 -32.00 -6.27 12.52
C VAL A 26 -30.55 -6.68 12.25
N LEU A 27 -30.11 -7.85 12.72
CA LEU A 27 -28.76 -8.35 12.49
C LEU A 27 -28.53 -8.71 11.01
N ALA A 28 -29.51 -9.34 10.36
CA ALA A 28 -29.43 -9.62 8.93
C ALA A 28 -29.35 -8.34 8.10
N PHE A 29 -30.15 -7.33 8.44
CA PHE A 29 -30.12 -6.03 7.78
C PHE A 29 -28.78 -5.30 8.00
N ALA A 30 -28.27 -5.30 9.24
CA ALA A 30 -26.96 -4.72 9.55
C ALA A 30 -25.82 -5.45 8.81
N GLY A 31 -25.85 -6.78 8.77
CA GLY A 31 -24.86 -7.60 8.04
C GLY A 31 -24.90 -7.35 6.54
N LEU A 32 -26.08 -7.33 5.93
CA LEU A 32 -26.25 -7.00 4.51
C LEU A 32 -25.80 -5.58 4.18
N SER A 33 -26.01 -4.63 5.10
CA SER A 33 -25.55 -3.25 4.94
C SER A 33 -24.03 -3.15 5.07
N ALA A 34 -23.42 -3.89 5.98
CA ALA A 34 -21.98 -3.92 6.17
C ALA A 34 -21.23 -4.47 4.94
N LEU A 35 -21.81 -5.45 4.24
CA LEU A 35 -21.24 -5.98 2.98
C LEU A 35 -21.19 -4.94 1.84
N LYS A 36 -22.04 -3.90 1.90
CA LYS A 36 -22.07 -2.80 0.93
C LYS A 36 -21.37 -1.54 1.45
N ALA A 37 -20.95 -1.54 2.71
CA ALA A 37 -20.25 -0.40 3.27
C ALA A 37 -18.87 -0.28 2.61
N PRO A 38 -18.44 0.93 2.23
CA PRO A 38 -17.06 1.15 1.82
C PRO A 38 -16.12 0.74 2.95
N ALA A 39 -14.92 0.28 2.60
CA ALA A 39 -13.87 0.03 3.59
C ALA A 39 -13.73 1.25 4.50
N ALA A 40 -13.58 1.01 5.81
CA ALA A 40 -13.44 2.09 6.78
C ALA A 40 -12.30 3.02 6.33
N SER A 41 -12.59 4.31 6.20
CA SER A 41 -11.56 5.30 5.87
C SER A 41 -10.54 5.30 7.00
N ASP A 42 -9.33 4.82 6.70
CA ASP A 42 -8.20 4.96 7.58
C ASP A 42 -7.78 6.42 7.50
N LYS A 43 -8.47 7.27 8.25
CA LYS A 43 -8.03 8.65 8.45
C LYS A 43 -6.69 8.50 9.15
N GLY A 44 -5.61 8.61 8.38
CA GLY A 44 -4.24 8.53 8.87
C GLY A 44 -4.11 9.30 10.17
N PHE A 45 -3.26 8.80 11.08
CA PHE A 45 -3.03 9.33 12.41
C PHE A 45 -2.66 10.83 12.38
N SER A 46 -3.64 11.70 12.20
CA SER A 46 -3.54 13.14 12.30
C SER A 46 -4.09 13.50 13.66
N MET A 47 -3.23 14.03 14.52
CA MET A 47 -3.60 14.59 15.81
C MET A 47 -3.61 16.12 15.66
N PRO A 48 -4.77 16.76 15.48
CA PRO A 48 -4.82 18.20 15.23
C PRO A 48 -4.19 18.96 16.40
N GLY A 49 -3.33 19.93 16.10
CA GLY A 49 -2.74 20.83 17.09
C GLY A 49 -1.33 20.46 17.59
N ILE A 50 -0.69 19.42 17.05
CA ILE A 50 0.73 19.15 17.32
C ILE A 50 1.63 19.80 16.27
N GLU A 51 2.81 20.29 16.68
CA GLU A 51 3.76 20.97 15.80
C GLU A 51 4.22 20.09 14.63
N SER A 52 4.31 18.78 14.84
CA SER A 52 4.64 17.82 13.79
C SER A 52 3.62 17.82 12.64
N GLN A 53 2.32 17.98 12.94
CA GLN A 53 1.28 18.05 11.91
C GLN A 53 1.43 19.33 11.07
N THR A 54 1.67 20.47 11.73
CA THR A 54 1.95 21.73 11.03
C THR A 54 3.18 21.61 10.11
N ALA A 55 4.21 20.87 10.52
CA ALA A 55 5.38 20.62 9.68
C ALA A 55 5.04 19.80 8.42
N PHE A 56 4.22 18.76 8.55
CA PHE A 56 3.69 17.99 7.40
C PHE A 56 2.85 18.87 6.47
N ASP A 57 1.91 19.64 7.02
CA ASP A 57 1.05 20.54 6.25
C ASP A 57 1.88 21.59 5.47
N LEU A 58 2.95 22.11 6.08
CA LEU A 58 3.88 23.04 5.44
C LEU A 58 4.74 22.37 4.36
N MET A 59 5.16 21.11 4.56
CA MET A 59 5.86 20.33 3.53
C MET A 59 4.97 20.16 2.30
N GLU A 60 3.71 19.73 2.48
CA GLU A 60 2.72 19.57 1.40
C GLU A 60 2.51 20.88 0.62
N GLN A 61 2.37 22.01 1.34
CA GLN A 61 2.16 23.33 0.72
C GLN A 61 3.38 23.85 -0.05
N ARG A 62 4.60 23.59 0.44
CA ARG A 62 5.83 24.16 -0.14
C ARG A 62 6.48 23.26 -1.18
N PHE A 63 6.27 21.96 -1.08
CA PHE A 63 6.79 20.96 -2.00
C PHE A 63 5.64 20.08 -2.52
N PRO A 64 4.66 20.66 -3.25
CA PRO A 64 3.55 19.89 -3.77
C PRO A 64 4.07 18.81 -4.72
N GLY A 65 3.69 17.56 -4.45
CA GLY A 65 4.10 16.40 -5.25
C GLY A 65 5.35 15.65 -4.76
N THR A 66 6.09 16.14 -3.76
CA THR A 66 6.89 15.22 -2.94
C THR A 66 5.90 14.44 -2.08
N ALA A 67 5.54 13.24 -2.51
CA ALA A 67 4.67 12.36 -1.74
C ALA A 67 5.41 11.90 -0.47
N ALA A 68 5.54 12.82 0.51
CA ALA A 68 6.18 12.56 1.80
C ALA A 68 5.49 11.39 2.52
N ASP A 69 4.17 11.28 2.30
CA ASP A 69 3.33 10.19 2.77
C ASP A 69 3.07 9.11 1.70
N GLY A 70 3.70 9.24 0.53
CA GLY A 70 3.60 8.30 -0.57
C GLY A 70 4.16 6.93 -0.21
N ALA A 71 3.52 5.88 -0.72
CA ALA A 71 4.06 4.53 -0.65
C ALA A 71 5.42 4.49 -1.35
N THR A 72 6.32 3.67 -0.81
CA THR A 72 7.62 3.43 -1.44
C THR A 72 7.80 1.94 -1.64
N ALA A 73 8.25 1.56 -2.83
CA ALA A 73 8.71 0.21 -3.16
C ALA A 73 10.21 0.29 -3.42
N ARG A 74 10.99 -0.55 -2.74
CA ARG A 74 12.41 -0.72 -3.01
C ARG A 74 12.63 -2.06 -3.67
N ILE A 75 13.18 -2.02 -4.87
CA ILE A 75 13.47 -3.20 -5.68
C ILE A 75 14.98 -3.41 -5.67
N VAL A 76 15.42 -4.58 -5.25
CA VAL A 76 16.82 -5.00 -5.22
C VAL A 76 17.05 -5.97 -6.36
N PHE A 77 18.05 -5.68 -7.18
CA PHE A 77 18.49 -6.50 -8.30
C PHE A 77 19.86 -7.10 -7.96
N VAL A 78 19.98 -8.41 -8.11
CA VAL A 78 21.22 -9.16 -7.89
C VAL A 78 21.58 -9.88 -9.18
N ALA A 79 22.79 -9.62 -9.67
CA ALA A 79 23.33 -10.28 -10.85
C ALA A 79 23.66 -11.76 -10.57
N PRO A 80 23.64 -12.64 -11.58
CA PRO A 80 24.11 -14.01 -11.44
C PRO A 80 25.53 -14.10 -10.85
N SER A 81 25.84 -15.22 -10.21
CA SER A 81 27.16 -15.43 -9.59
C SER A 81 28.28 -15.30 -10.63
N GLY A 82 29.22 -14.40 -10.38
CA GLY A 82 30.36 -14.14 -11.27
C GLY A 82 30.13 -13.02 -12.29
N GLU A 83 28.92 -12.46 -12.36
CA GLU A 83 28.58 -11.31 -13.20
C GLU A 83 28.45 -10.03 -12.37
N GLN A 84 28.56 -8.88 -13.03
CA GLN A 84 28.29 -7.57 -12.44
C GLN A 84 26.92 -7.05 -12.88
N ILE A 85 26.29 -6.28 -12.01
CA ILE A 85 25.04 -5.59 -12.33
C ILE A 85 25.24 -4.49 -13.40
N THR A 86 26.50 -4.09 -13.62
CA THR A 86 26.92 -3.11 -14.63
C THR A 86 27.22 -3.75 -15.99
N ASP A 87 27.21 -5.07 -16.10
CA ASP A 87 27.41 -5.75 -17.37
C ASP A 87 26.30 -5.35 -18.36
N PRO A 88 26.59 -5.21 -19.68
CA PRO A 88 25.65 -4.60 -20.62
C PRO A 88 24.25 -5.22 -20.63
N GLY A 89 24.14 -6.55 -20.50
CA GLY A 89 22.87 -7.26 -20.44
C GLY A 89 22.10 -6.98 -19.15
N ASN A 90 22.76 -7.14 -18.01
CA ASN A 90 22.18 -6.91 -16.68
C ASN A 90 21.76 -5.46 -16.49
N LYS A 91 22.64 -4.52 -16.87
CA LYS A 91 22.37 -3.10 -16.83
C LYS A 91 21.15 -2.73 -17.66
N GLN A 92 21.05 -3.24 -18.90
CA GLN A 92 19.90 -2.96 -19.75
C GLN A 92 18.61 -3.52 -19.16
N ALA A 93 18.63 -4.71 -18.55
CA ALA A 93 17.47 -5.28 -17.89
C ALA A 93 16.98 -4.40 -16.72
N VAL A 94 17.91 -3.92 -15.88
CA VAL A 94 17.60 -3.00 -14.78
C VAL A 94 17.04 -1.67 -15.31
N GLU A 95 17.69 -1.03 -16.29
CA GLU A 95 17.23 0.24 -16.87
C GLU A 95 15.84 0.12 -17.49
N LYS A 96 15.56 -0.97 -18.22
CA LYS A 96 14.22 -1.24 -18.77
C LYS A 96 13.18 -1.40 -17.67
N THR A 97 13.51 -2.12 -16.62
CA THR A 97 12.60 -2.36 -15.48
C THR A 97 12.27 -1.06 -14.76
N VAL A 98 13.29 -0.24 -14.47
CA VAL A 98 13.11 1.07 -13.82
C VAL A 98 12.30 2.02 -14.69
N ALA A 99 12.55 2.05 -16.01
CA ALA A 99 11.77 2.87 -16.94
C ALA A 99 10.31 2.41 -17.01
N PHE A 100 10.06 1.11 -17.08
CA PHE A 100 8.71 0.55 -17.10
C PHE A 100 7.92 0.87 -15.82
N LEU A 101 8.59 0.86 -14.67
CA LEU A 101 8.01 1.29 -13.39
C LEU A 101 7.77 2.79 -13.34
N ALA A 102 8.65 3.61 -13.90
CA ALA A 102 8.51 5.07 -13.94
C ALA A 102 7.24 5.51 -14.68
N ASP A 103 6.88 4.80 -15.76
CA ASP A 103 5.68 5.06 -16.56
C ASP A 103 4.40 4.42 -15.94
N GLY A 104 4.49 3.91 -14.71
CA GLY A 104 3.40 3.26 -14.02
C GLY A 104 2.34 4.23 -13.46
N PRO A 105 1.10 3.74 -13.24
CA PRO A 105 0.06 4.55 -12.65
C PRO A 105 0.43 4.89 -11.20
N GLN A 106 0.07 6.11 -10.78
CA GLN A 106 0.33 6.62 -9.43
C GLN A 106 1.83 6.70 -9.06
N VAL A 107 2.76 6.67 -10.02
CA VAL A 107 4.20 6.81 -9.76
C VAL A 107 4.61 8.28 -9.87
N VAL A 108 5.33 8.77 -8.86
CA VAL A 108 5.95 10.11 -8.85
C VAL A 108 7.36 10.04 -9.42
N SER A 109 8.10 9.02 -9.03
CA SER A 109 9.47 8.82 -9.48
C SER A 109 9.93 7.38 -9.30
N ALA A 110 10.84 6.95 -10.17
CA ALA A 110 11.62 5.73 -9.99
C ALA A 110 13.11 6.10 -10.08
N SER A 111 13.88 5.77 -9.05
CA SER A 111 15.31 6.12 -9.01
C SER A 111 16.13 5.13 -9.84
N ASP A 112 16.92 5.68 -10.77
CA ASP A 112 17.91 4.91 -11.52
C ASP A 112 19.11 4.57 -10.61
N PRO A 113 19.40 3.28 -10.37
CA PRO A 113 20.48 2.87 -9.49
C PRO A 113 21.87 3.29 -9.96
N PHE A 114 22.10 3.36 -11.28
CA PHE A 114 23.40 3.69 -11.86
C PHE A 114 23.69 5.18 -11.78
N ARG A 115 22.65 6.02 -11.84
CA ARG A 115 22.78 7.48 -11.63
C ARG A 115 22.87 7.84 -10.15
N SER A 116 22.07 7.17 -9.32
CA SER A 116 22.03 7.41 -7.87
C SER A 116 23.19 6.73 -7.12
N LYS A 117 24.00 5.90 -7.81
CA LYS A 117 25.13 5.15 -7.26
C LYS A 117 24.73 4.22 -6.11
N THR A 118 23.56 3.61 -6.21
CA THR A 118 23.03 2.65 -5.23
C THR A 118 23.45 1.22 -5.55
N LEU A 119 24.74 1.04 -5.84
CA LEU A 119 25.36 -0.26 -6.12
C LEU A 119 26.14 -0.74 -4.91
N SER A 120 26.18 -2.06 -4.71
CA SER A 120 27.03 -2.69 -3.73
C SER A 120 28.51 -2.54 -4.08
N ARG A 121 29.39 -2.63 -3.08
CA ARG A 121 30.85 -2.45 -3.25
C ARG A 121 31.47 -3.48 -4.18
N ASP A 122 30.91 -4.69 -4.21
CA ASP A 122 31.30 -5.79 -5.08
C ASP A 122 30.68 -5.71 -6.49
N GLY A 123 29.78 -4.74 -6.74
CA GLY A 123 29.17 -4.52 -8.05
C GLY A 123 28.12 -5.57 -8.46
N GLY A 124 27.83 -6.56 -7.62
CA GLY A 124 26.86 -7.63 -7.93
C GLY A 124 25.41 -7.28 -7.61
N THR A 125 25.16 -6.19 -6.87
CA THR A 125 23.81 -5.80 -6.41
C THR A 125 23.56 -4.32 -6.65
N ALA A 126 22.34 -3.98 -7.05
CA ALA A 126 21.84 -2.60 -7.14
C ALA A 126 20.42 -2.50 -6.59
N TYR A 127 20.00 -1.32 -6.12
CA TYR A 127 18.60 -1.10 -5.75
C TYR A 127 18.01 0.17 -6.35
N ALA A 128 16.76 0.07 -6.78
CA ALA A 128 15.93 1.19 -7.23
C ALA A 128 14.81 1.45 -6.21
N THR A 129 14.40 2.71 -6.07
CA THR A 129 13.27 3.13 -5.23
C THR A 129 12.20 3.75 -6.11
N VAL A 130 10.99 3.22 -6.03
CA VAL A 130 9.80 3.79 -6.66
C VAL A 130 8.97 4.48 -5.58
N THR A 131 8.66 5.75 -5.80
CA THR A 131 7.80 6.56 -4.94
C THR A 131 6.46 6.76 -5.63
N TYR A 132 5.38 6.47 -4.93
CA TYR A 132 4.02 6.61 -5.43
C TYR A 132 3.36 7.91 -4.93
N THR A 133 2.36 8.39 -5.66
CA THR A 133 1.60 9.62 -5.34
C THR A 133 0.68 9.44 -4.13
N VAL A 134 0.34 8.19 -3.82
CA VAL A 134 -0.61 7.84 -2.77
C VAL A 134 0.03 6.89 -1.75
N GLY A 135 -0.59 6.76 -0.57
CA GLY A 135 -0.18 5.81 0.44
C GLY A 135 -0.40 4.36 0.02
N ALA A 136 0.15 3.41 0.80
CA ALA A 136 0.17 1.99 0.44
C ALA A 136 -1.23 1.38 0.32
N LYS A 137 -2.20 1.89 1.09
CA LYS A 137 -3.58 1.40 1.13
C LYS A 137 -4.42 1.91 -0.05
N GLU A 138 -4.02 3.03 -0.64
CA GLU A 138 -4.69 3.65 -1.79
C GLU A 138 -4.06 3.25 -3.14
N LEU A 139 -3.03 2.39 -3.13
CA LEU A 139 -2.46 1.82 -4.35
C LEU A 139 -3.49 0.98 -5.09
N THR A 140 -3.72 1.34 -6.35
CA THR A 140 -4.61 0.59 -7.24
C THR A 140 -4.03 -0.78 -7.57
N ASP A 141 -4.91 -1.74 -7.89
CA ASP A 141 -4.49 -3.05 -8.37
C ASP A 141 -3.61 -2.94 -9.63
N ALA A 142 -3.91 -1.97 -10.51
CA ALA A 142 -3.09 -1.70 -11.69
C ALA A 142 -1.65 -1.25 -11.35
N ALA A 143 -1.46 -0.48 -10.27
CA ALA A 143 -0.13 -0.10 -9.81
C ALA A 143 0.62 -1.30 -9.22
N LYS A 144 -0.06 -2.13 -8.43
CA LYS A 144 0.50 -3.36 -7.85
C LYS A 144 0.88 -4.38 -8.93
N SER A 145 -0.02 -4.66 -9.87
CA SER A 145 0.25 -5.59 -10.98
C SER A 145 1.40 -5.10 -11.87
N ARG A 146 1.55 -3.79 -12.07
CA ARG A 146 2.69 -3.26 -12.82
C ARG A 146 4.01 -3.48 -12.09
N LEU A 147 4.02 -3.38 -10.76
CA LEU A 147 5.19 -3.70 -9.95
C LEU A 147 5.56 -5.19 -10.08
N GLU A 148 4.57 -6.09 -9.98
CA GLU A 148 4.77 -7.53 -10.15
C GLU A 148 5.28 -7.89 -11.55
N GLU A 149 4.71 -7.30 -12.59
CA GLU A 149 5.13 -7.51 -13.98
C GLU A 149 6.58 -7.06 -14.22
N ALA A 150 6.96 -5.92 -13.65
CA ALA A 150 8.33 -5.41 -13.71
C ALA A 150 9.33 -6.40 -13.07
N VAL A 151 8.98 -6.95 -11.90
CA VAL A 151 9.79 -7.94 -11.19
C VAL A 151 9.94 -9.22 -12.01
N HIS A 152 8.83 -9.75 -12.53
CA HIS A 152 8.85 -10.95 -13.36
C HIS A 152 9.68 -10.76 -14.64
N SER A 153 9.59 -9.59 -15.29
CA SER A 153 10.40 -9.29 -16.46
C SER A 153 11.90 -9.26 -16.15
N ALA A 154 12.29 -8.70 -15.00
CA ALA A 154 13.69 -8.66 -14.58
C ALA A 154 14.20 -10.06 -14.18
N GLN A 155 13.37 -10.88 -13.53
CA GLN A 155 13.67 -12.28 -13.23
C GLN A 155 13.82 -13.13 -14.49
N ALA A 156 12.96 -12.92 -15.50
CA ALA A 156 13.06 -13.60 -16.79
C ALA A 156 14.34 -13.24 -17.56
N ALA A 157 14.95 -12.08 -17.28
CA ALA A 157 16.25 -11.69 -17.80
C ALA A 157 17.44 -12.35 -17.07
N GLY A 158 17.18 -13.18 -16.05
CA GLY A 158 18.19 -13.92 -15.30
C GLY A 158 18.64 -13.25 -13.99
N LEU A 159 18.10 -12.08 -13.66
CA LEU A 159 18.41 -11.40 -12.39
C LEU A 159 17.64 -12.02 -11.24
N THR A 160 18.24 -12.08 -10.06
CA THR A 160 17.47 -12.30 -8.82
C THR A 160 16.90 -10.95 -8.39
N VAL A 161 15.60 -10.89 -8.12
CA VAL A 161 14.91 -9.64 -7.81
C VAL A 161 14.07 -9.80 -6.57
N GLU A 162 14.28 -8.91 -5.61
CA GLU A 162 13.58 -8.85 -4.34
C GLU A 162 12.89 -7.48 -4.20
N VAL A 163 11.69 -7.46 -3.64
CA VAL A 163 10.93 -6.21 -3.42
C VAL A 163 10.62 -6.06 -1.95
N GLY A 164 10.81 -4.85 -1.43
CA GLY A 164 10.48 -4.46 -0.07
C GLY A 164 9.84 -3.06 -0.02
N GLY A 165 9.47 -2.62 1.18
CA GLY A 165 8.96 -1.27 1.43
C GLY A 165 7.45 -1.22 1.65
N LYS A 166 6.98 -0.02 2.05
CA LYS A 166 5.59 0.19 2.49
C LYS A 166 4.55 -0.17 1.44
N ALA A 167 4.89 -0.09 0.16
CA ALA A 167 3.99 -0.45 -0.93
C ALA A 167 3.54 -1.93 -0.90
N LEU A 168 4.28 -2.79 -0.19
CA LEU A 168 3.94 -4.21 -0.01
C LEU A 168 3.22 -4.52 1.32
N ASP A 169 3.12 -3.56 2.24
CA ASP A 169 2.52 -3.74 3.57
C ASP A 169 0.96 -3.67 3.54
N ALA A 170 0.34 -3.82 2.37
CA ALA A 170 -1.09 -3.63 2.13
C ALA A 170 -1.92 -4.91 2.33
#